data_AF-A0A3D4UR60-F1
#
_entry.id   AF-A0A3D4UR60-F1
#
_cell.length_a   1.000
_cell.length_b   1.000
_cell.length_c   1.000
_cell.angle_alpha   90.00
_cell.angle_beta   90.00
_cell.angle_gamma   90.00
#
_symmetry.space_group_name_H-M   'P 1'
#
loop_
_entity.id
_entity.type
_entity.pdbx_description
1 polymer ?
#
loop_
_entity_poly.entity_id
_entity_poly.type
_entity_poly.pdbx_seq_one_letter_code
_entity_poly.pdbx_strand_id
1 'polypeptide(L)'
;ILAYSKTVVKKVCDKAASRKIDNKDVLVVNSSHWMSEIGARLAPDCDFAMIWYYDHDDKDIRVSLRAFHDKIDVSEIAKKYKGGGHKKAAGFRLPGDFKIEDLFDKVEK
;
A
#
# COMPACT_ATOMS: atom_id res chain seq x y z
N ILE A 1 -8.44 -13.33 -21.12
CA ILE A 1 -8.13 -13.33 -19.67
C ILE A 1 -7.07 -12.29 -19.31
N LEU A 2 -5.87 -12.28 -19.91
CA LEU A 2 -4.81 -11.29 -19.62
C LEU A 2 -5.14 -9.81 -19.93
N ALA A 3 -5.96 -9.53 -20.93
CA ALA A 3 -6.35 -8.15 -21.26
C ALA A 3 -7.33 -7.55 -20.23
N TYR A 4 -8.19 -8.39 -19.65
CA TYR A 4 -9.17 -7.99 -18.66
C TYR A 4 -8.50 -7.62 -17.34
N SER A 5 -7.59 -8.46 -16.82
CA SER A 5 -6.86 -8.17 -15.58
C SER A 5 -6.07 -6.86 -15.67
N LYS A 6 -5.37 -6.59 -16.78
CA LYS A 6 -4.68 -5.32 -17.02
C LYS A 6 -5.61 -4.11 -16.97
N THR A 7 -6.82 -4.25 -17.53
CA THR A 7 -7.82 -3.18 -17.54
C THR A 7 -8.33 -2.88 -16.13
N VAL A 8 -8.60 -3.92 -15.34
CA VAL A 8 -9.06 -3.76 -13.96
C VAL A 8 -7.96 -3.17 -13.08
N VAL A 9 -6.73 -3.67 -13.16
CA VAL A 9 -5.58 -3.12 -12.44
C VAL A 9 -5.42 -1.63 -12.75
N LYS A 10 -5.51 -1.24 -14.03
CA LYS A 10 -5.47 0.17 -14.43
C LYS A 10 -6.56 0.99 -13.74
N LYS A 11 -7.82 0.55 -13.81
CA LYS A 11 -8.96 1.26 -13.18
C LYS A 11 -8.82 1.39 -11.66
N VAL A 12 -8.19 0.41 -11.01
CA VAL A 12 -7.90 0.46 -9.57
C VAL A 12 -6.79 1.49 -9.31
N CYS A 13 -5.71 1.47 -10.09
CA CYS A 13 -4.63 2.45 -9.99
C CYS A 13 -5.12 3.89 -10.21
N ASP A 14 -6.03 4.11 -11.15
CA ASP A 14 -6.61 5.43 -11.44
C ASP A 14 -7.42 6.02 -10.25
N LYS A 15 -7.76 5.19 -9.25
CA LYS A 15 -8.44 5.61 -8.01
C LYS A 15 -7.49 5.76 -6.82
N ALA A 16 -6.18 5.61 -7.02
CA ALA A 16 -5.21 5.77 -5.95
C ALA A 16 -5.26 7.21 -5.40
N ALA A 17 -5.20 7.33 -4.08
CA ALA A 17 -5.16 8.60 -3.39
C ALA A 17 -3.72 8.94 -2.98
N SER A 18 -3.29 10.18 -3.24
CA SER A 18 -2.01 10.68 -2.73
C SER A 18 -2.11 10.95 -1.23
N ARG A 19 -1.12 10.45 -0.48
CA ARG A 19 -0.92 10.65 0.95
C ARG A 19 0.56 10.81 1.26
N LYS A 20 0.88 11.15 2.51
CA LYS A 20 2.23 11.12 3.05
C LYS A 20 2.32 10.17 4.23
N ILE A 21 3.40 9.42 4.33
CA ILE A 21 3.73 8.57 5.50
C ILE A 21 5.21 8.79 5.82
N ASP A 22 5.52 9.24 7.05
CA ASP A 22 6.89 9.55 7.46
C ASP A 22 7.60 10.49 6.45
N ASN A 23 6.90 11.54 6.02
CA ASN A 23 7.32 12.53 5.02
C ASN A 23 7.65 11.97 3.62
N LYS A 24 7.19 10.76 3.30
CA LYS A 24 7.34 10.13 1.97
C LYS A 24 6.04 10.22 1.21
N ASP A 25 6.11 10.44 -0.10
CA ASP A 25 4.94 10.50 -0.96
C ASP A 25 4.46 9.09 -1.29
N VAL A 26 3.18 8.81 -0.99
CA VAL A 26 2.59 7.47 -1.07
C VAL A 26 1.32 7.51 -1.89
N LEU A 27 1.20 6.59 -2.85
CA LEU A 27 -0.06 6.30 -3.53
C LEU A 27 -0.78 5.16 -2.83
N VAL A 28 -1.98 5.44 -2.36
CA VAL A 28 -2.79 4.52 -1.54
C VAL A 28 -3.99 4.03 -2.32
N VAL A 29 -4.25 2.72 -2.29
CA VAL A 29 -5.46 2.16 -2.86
C VAL A 29 -5.99 1.00 -2.03
N ASN A 30 -7.31 0.85 -2.01
CA ASN A 30 -7.94 -0.32 -1.42
C ASN A 30 -8.13 -1.41 -2.50
N SER A 31 -7.59 -2.60 -2.26
CA SER A 31 -7.84 -3.77 -3.10
C SER A 31 -7.48 -5.05 -2.38
N SER A 32 -8.38 -6.05 -2.45
CA SER A 32 -8.17 -7.42 -1.97
C SER A 32 -7.62 -8.37 -3.04
N HIS A 33 -7.29 -7.86 -4.24
CA HIS A 33 -6.76 -8.65 -5.35
C HIS A 33 -5.63 -7.91 -6.08
N TRP A 34 -4.71 -8.66 -6.71
CA TRP A 34 -3.64 -8.11 -7.56
C TRP A 34 -2.73 -7.04 -6.91
N MET A 35 -2.48 -7.14 -5.61
CA MET A 35 -1.65 -6.16 -4.87
C MET A 35 -0.25 -6.02 -5.48
N SER A 36 0.31 -7.12 -5.99
CA SER A 36 1.62 -7.13 -6.62
C SER A 36 1.63 -6.32 -7.91
N GLU A 37 0.64 -6.51 -8.78
CA GLU A 37 0.51 -5.80 -10.05
C GLU A 37 0.14 -4.33 -9.86
N ILE A 38 -0.79 -4.05 -8.94
CA ILE A 38 -1.18 -2.69 -8.56
C ILE A 38 0.03 -1.95 -7.97
N GLY A 39 0.72 -2.56 -7.01
CA GLY A 39 1.91 -1.97 -6.39
C GLY A 39 3.04 -1.76 -7.39
N ALA A 40 3.30 -2.73 -8.27
CA ALA A 40 4.31 -2.58 -9.31
C ALA A 40 3.98 -1.45 -10.30
N ARG A 41 2.69 -1.17 -10.53
CA ARG A 41 2.24 -0.08 -11.40
C ARG A 41 2.33 1.29 -10.73
N LEU A 42 2.01 1.40 -9.45
CA LEU A 42 1.98 2.67 -8.71
C LEU A 42 3.34 3.10 -8.16
N ALA A 43 4.17 2.14 -7.72
CA ALA A 43 5.43 2.43 -7.03
C ALA A 43 6.47 3.27 -7.83
N PRO A 44 6.51 3.27 -9.18
CA PRO A 44 7.40 4.16 -9.92
C PRO A 44 7.03 5.66 -9.81
N ASP A 45 5.78 5.99 -9.51
CA ASP A 45 5.27 7.37 -9.51
C ASP A 45 5.23 8.01 -8.10
N CYS A 46 5.83 7.34 -7.10
CA CYS A 46 5.87 7.78 -5.71
C CYS A 46 7.08 7.16 -4.98
N ASP A 47 7.28 7.48 -3.71
CA ASP A 47 8.34 6.82 -2.91
C ASP A 47 8.02 5.33 -2.72
N PHE A 48 6.75 5.04 -2.40
CA PHE A 48 6.21 3.68 -2.38
C PHE A 48 4.69 3.69 -2.48
N ALA A 49 4.11 2.59 -2.99
CA ALA A 49 2.68 2.36 -3.04
C ALA A 49 2.20 1.57 -1.82
N MET A 50 1.00 1.89 -1.34
CA MET A 50 0.29 1.17 -0.28
C MET A 50 -1.01 0.59 -0.82
N ILE A 51 -1.16 -0.72 -0.70
CA ILE A 51 -2.38 -1.44 -1.06
C ILE A 51 -2.92 -2.08 0.20
N TRP A 52 -4.18 -1.83 0.52
CA TRP A 52 -4.77 -2.38 1.74
C TRP A 52 -6.17 -2.96 1.48
N TYR A 53 -6.60 -3.86 2.37
CA TYR A 53 -7.97 -4.36 2.39
C TYR A 53 -8.32 -4.87 3.80
N TYR A 54 -9.62 -4.99 4.08
CA TYR A 54 -10.13 -5.60 5.30
C TYR A 54 -10.37 -7.10 5.06
N ASP A 55 -9.83 -7.94 5.92
CA ASP A 55 -10.04 -9.39 5.92
C ASP A 55 -11.13 -9.74 6.95
N HIS A 56 -12.26 -10.28 6.48
CA HIS A 56 -13.40 -10.59 7.35
C HIS A 56 -13.21 -11.87 8.17
N ASP A 57 -12.32 -12.77 7.77
CA ASP A 57 -12.08 -14.03 8.46
C ASP A 57 -11.18 -13.78 9.68
N ASP A 58 -10.08 -13.07 9.46
CA ASP A 58 -9.13 -12.67 10.52
C ASP A 58 -9.59 -11.41 11.28
N LYS A 59 -10.58 -10.67 10.74
CA LYS A 59 -11.06 -9.37 11.24
C LYS A 59 -9.93 -8.35 11.41
N ASP A 60 -8.98 -8.38 10.49
CA ASP A 60 -7.81 -7.52 10.46
C ASP A 60 -7.76 -6.69 9.17
N ILE A 61 -6.97 -5.62 9.18
CA ILE A 61 -6.64 -4.87 7.97
C ILE A 61 -5.26 -5.30 7.51
N ARG A 62 -5.17 -5.78 6.28
CA ARG A 62 -3.90 -6.18 5.67
C ARG A 62 -3.36 -5.05 4.81
N VAL A 63 -2.10 -4.70 5.02
CA VAL A 63 -1.40 -3.65 4.29
C VAL A 63 -0.20 -4.24 3.58
N SER A 64 -0.12 -3.99 2.28
CA SER A 64 1.00 -4.35 1.40
C SER A 64 1.68 -3.09 0.91
N LEU A 65 3.00 -3.03 1.06
CA LEU A 65 3.84 -1.91 0.64
C LEU A 65 4.72 -2.34 -0.53
N ARG A 66 4.86 -1.46 -1.53
CA ARG A 66 5.72 -1.68 -2.69
C ARG A 66 6.55 -0.45 -3.00
N ALA A 67 7.87 -0.59 -2.99
CA ALA A 67 8.78 0.43 -3.50
C ALA A 67 9.38 -0.01 -4.83
N PHE A 68 9.68 0.98 -5.68
CA PHE A 68 10.44 0.77 -6.92
C PHE A 68 11.90 1.23 -6.74
N HIS A 69 12.07 2.39 -6.10
CA HIS A 69 13.34 3.07 -5.90
C HIS A 69 14.18 2.42 -4.79
N ASP A 70 15.48 2.20 -5.04
CA ASP A 70 16.40 1.60 -4.06
C ASP A 70 16.70 2.48 -2.85
N LYS A 71 16.26 3.74 -2.85
CA LYS A 71 16.43 4.66 -1.72
C LYS A 71 15.41 4.44 -0.61
N ILE A 72 14.30 3.77 -0.91
CA ILE A 72 13.22 3.52 0.02
C ILE A 72 13.29 2.07 0.51
N ASP A 73 13.19 1.89 1.83
CA ASP A 73 13.06 0.58 2.46
C ASP A 73 11.69 0.46 3.12
N VAL A 74 10.77 -0.22 2.45
CA VAL A 74 9.41 -0.43 2.99
C VAL A 74 9.36 -1.47 4.11
N SER A 75 10.41 -2.28 4.28
CA SER A 75 10.48 -3.23 5.40
C SER A 75 10.65 -2.52 6.73
N GLU A 76 11.38 -1.40 6.75
CA GLU A 76 11.51 -0.55 7.94
C GLU A 76 10.18 0.07 8.36
N ILE A 77 9.34 0.46 7.39
CA ILE A 77 7.99 0.98 7.64
C ILE A 77 7.12 -0.13 8.21
N ALA A 78 7.11 -1.32 7.59
CA ALA A 78 6.32 -2.45 8.04
C ALA A 78 6.68 -2.92 9.46
N LYS A 79 7.98 -2.90 9.82
CA LYS A 79 8.46 -3.26 11.17
C LYS A 79 7.88 -2.38 12.27
N LYS A 80 7.63 -1.08 12.02
CA LYS A 80 6.97 -0.18 12.99
C LYS A 80 5.60 -0.70 13.41
N TYR A 81 4.92 -1.41 12.52
CA TYR A 81 3.60 -2.01 12.73
C TYR A 81 3.68 -3.52 12.98
N LYS A 82 4.82 -4.02 13.49
CA LYS A 82 5.08 -5.44 13.76
C LYS A 82 4.95 -6.36 12.53
N GLY A 83 5.07 -5.81 11.32
CA GLY A 83 5.17 -6.56 10.08
C GLY A 83 6.61 -6.79 9.64
N GLY A 84 6.80 -7.07 8.35
CA GLY A 84 8.11 -7.32 7.79
C GLY A 84 8.08 -7.58 6.28
N GLY A 85 9.25 -7.94 5.74
CA GLY A 85 9.45 -8.24 4.33
C GLY A 85 10.82 -7.79 3.84
N HIS A 86 10.89 -7.51 2.55
CA HIS A 86 12.10 -7.03 1.88
C HIS A 86 12.06 -5.52 1.64
N LYS A 87 13.23 -4.94 1.36
CA LYS A 87 13.41 -3.54 1.05
C LYS A 87 12.40 -2.96 0.05
N LYS A 88 12.04 -3.72 -1.00
CA LYS A 88 11.10 -3.30 -2.04
C LYS A 88 9.66 -3.79 -1.84
N ALA A 89 9.42 -4.73 -0.94
CA ALA A 89 8.11 -5.34 -0.75
C ALA A 89 7.96 -5.85 0.67
N ALA A 90 7.04 -5.26 1.41
CA ALA A 90 6.79 -5.61 2.81
C ALA A 90 5.30 -5.51 3.11
N GLY A 91 4.88 -6.05 4.24
CA GLY A 91 3.49 -5.98 4.67
C GLY A 91 3.35 -6.10 6.18
N PHE A 92 2.20 -5.63 6.66
CA PHE A 92 1.84 -5.69 8.06
C PHE A 92 0.32 -5.82 8.20
N ARG A 93 -0.12 -6.14 9.42
CA ARG A 93 -1.53 -6.29 9.78
C ARG A 93 -1.87 -5.27 10.85
N LEU A 94 -3.06 -4.71 10.77
CA LEU A 94 -3.61 -3.80 11.76
C LEU A 94 -4.91 -4.37 12.35
N PRO A 95 -5.27 -4.02 13.59
CA PRO A 95 -6.58 -4.35 14.14
C PRO A 95 -7.71 -3.91 13.22
N GLY A 96 -8.81 -4.67 13.18
CA GLY A 96 -9.93 -4.38 12.30
C GLY A 96 -10.66 -3.06 12.59
N ASP A 97 -10.53 -2.52 13.80
CA ASP A 97 -11.06 -1.22 14.22
C ASP A 97 -10.06 -0.07 14.02
N PHE A 98 -8.87 -0.35 13.51
CA PHE A 98 -7.86 0.66 13.21
C PHE A 98 -8.35 1.59 12.08
N LYS A 99 -8.19 2.90 12.28
CA LYS A 99 -8.52 3.89 11.25
C LYS A 99 -7.33 4.06 10.32
N ILE A 100 -7.45 3.62 9.06
CA ILE A 100 -6.35 3.70 8.08
C ILE A 100 -5.80 5.11 7.91
N GLU A 101 -6.62 6.14 8.07
CA GLU A 101 -6.17 7.54 8.00
C GLU A 101 -5.14 7.90 9.10
N ASP A 102 -5.09 7.17 10.21
CA ASP A 102 -4.11 7.38 11.28
C ASP A 102 -2.69 6.94 10.88
N LEU A 103 -2.52 6.25 9.73
CA LEU A 103 -1.20 5.98 9.13
C LEU A 103 -0.60 7.19 8.44
N PHE A 104 -1.42 8.16 8.04
CA PHE A 104 -0.96 9.25 7.19
C PHE A 104 -0.54 10.46 8.01
N ASP A 105 0.47 11.15 7.51
CA ASP A 105 0.87 12.44 8.05
C ASP A 105 -0.32 13.40 7.91
N LYS A 106 -0.60 14.18 8.96
CA LYS A 106 -1.66 15.18 8.92
C LYS A 106 -1.29 16.22 7.87
N VAL A 107 -2.15 16.38 6.87
CA VAL A 107 -2.02 17.48 5.92
C VAL A 107 -2.36 18.76 6.69
N GLU A 108 -1.35 19.60 6.97
CA GLU A 108 -1.60 20.99 7.35
C GLU A 108 -2.36 21.62 6.16
N LYS A 109 -3.62 21.96 6.40
CA LYS A 109 -4.47 22.68 5.46
C LYS A 109 -4.14 24.17 5.48
#